data_AF-A0A3D3DGX0-F1
#
_entry.id   AF-A0A3D3DGX0-F1
#
_cell.length_a   1.000
_cell.length_b   1.000
_cell.length_c   1.000
_cell.angle_alpha   90.00
_cell.angle_beta   90.00
_cell.angle_gamma   90.00
#
_symmetry.space_group_name_H-M   'P 1'
#
loop_
_entity.id
_entity.type
_entity.pdbx_description
1 polymer ?
#
loop_
_entity_poly.entity_id
_entity_poly.type
_entity_poly.pdbx_seq_one_letter_code
_entity_poly.pdbx_strand_id
1 'polypeptide(L)'
;MPEFTRQYVTYQVEEGVFTDGYLLTPRAAKGRLPAVVVFHPTTPLQAKGVAGLAAEYDREKWQGVQLVQRGYIVWCPRNYIETAGTNWAGNAARVRARHPRWTGMTRMVWDAIRAADFVTSLPRVDRKRLGCLGHSLGGKEVLFAMAFEPRYRAGVSSEGGIGLKFSNWEAPWYFGRQIQQPGFQRENHEVLALAAPRAFLLLAGDSADDDRSWEFIQAARPVYELLGAARNLGWLNHHQGHRYAPEARAAAEAFLDQHLKPRPREHFDRAPPGGKGGGRSSGR
;
A
#
# COMPACT_ATOMS: atom_id res chain seq x y z
N MET A 1 -25.21 10.26 9.78
CA MET A 1 -24.87 9.08 8.95
C MET A 1 -23.36 8.98 8.83
N PRO A 2 -22.76 7.78 8.73
CA PRO A 2 -21.31 7.67 8.54
C PRO A 2 -20.87 8.38 7.25
N GLU A 3 -19.72 9.05 7.29
CA GLU A 3 -19.17 9.90 6.20
C GLU A 3 -18.80 9.11 4.92
N PHE A 4 -18.88 7.80 4.97
CA PHE A 4 -18.57 6.87 3.88
C PHE A 4 -19.53 5.66 3.89
N THR A 5 -19.53 4.88 2.81
CA THR A 5 -20.22 3.59 2.68
C THR A 5 -19.22 2.44 2.81
N ARG A 6 -19.70 1.29 3.27
CA ARG A 6 -18.99 0.00 3.22
C ARG A 6 -19.82 -0.97 2.40
N GLN A 7 -19.20 -1.65 1.46
CA GLN A 7 -19.84 -2.69 0.65
C GLN A 7 -18.98 -3.94 0.71
N TYR A 8 -19.59 -5.09 1.01
CA TYR A 8 -18.93 -6.37 0.81
C TYR A 8 -18.98 -6.71 -0.68
N VAL A 9 -17.84 -7.06 -1.25
CA VAL A 9 -17.70 -7.35 -2.68
C VAL A 9 -17.00 -8.68 -2.84
N THR A 10 -17.49 -9.48 -3.77
CA THR A 10 -16.85 -10.71 -4.23
C THR A 10 -16.55 -10.55 -5.72
N TYR A 11 -15.35 -10.97 -6.14
CA TYR A 11 -14.99 -10.99 -7.56
C TYR A 11 -14.04 -12.14 -7.85
N GLN A 12 -13.99 -12.49 -9.13
CA GLN A 12 -13.20 -13.60 -9.62
C GLN A 12 -11.73 -13.18 -9.80
N VAL A 13 -10.82 -13.98 -9.24
CA VAL A 13 -9.37 -13.76 -9.34
C VAL A 13 -8.70 -14.74 -10.30
N GLU A 14 -9.28 -15.92 -10.48
CA GLU A 14 -8.94 -16.89 -11.52
C GLU A 14 -10.22 -17.64 -11.92
N GLU A 15 -10.19 -18.40 -13.01
CA GLU A 15 -11.32 -19.27 -13.38
C GLU A 15 -11.75 -20.17 -12.21
N GLY A 16 -13.01 -20.07 -11.78
CA GLY A 16 -13.54 -20.80 -10.63
C GLY A 16 -13.00 -20.40 -9.25
N VAL A 17 -12.11 -19.42 -9.13
CA VAL A 17 -11.55 -18.95 -7.85
C VAL A 17 -11.97 -17.51 -7.59
N PHE A 18 -12.59 -17.28 -6.43
CA PHE A 18 -13.08 -15.98 -6.01
C PHE A 18 -12.30 -15.47 -4.80
N THR A 19 -12.17 -14.16 -4.73
CA THR A 19 -11.83 -13.45 -3.51
C THR A 19 -12.96 -12.51 -3.13
N ASP A 20 -12.85 -11.96 -1.93
CA ASP A 20 -13.85 -11.10 -1.35
C ASP A 20 -13.19 -10.06 -0.44
N GLY A 21 -13.99 -9.13 0.09
CA GLY A 21 -13.49 -8.07 0.94
C GLY A 21 -14.45 -6.88 1.01
N TYR A 22 -13.93 -5.75 1.49
CA TYR A 22 -14.75 -4.56 1.74
C TYR A 22 -14.28 -3.35 0.94
N LEU A 23 -15.20 -2.77 0.17
CA LEU A 23 -15.02 -1.50 -0.53
C LEU A 23 -15.59 -0.37 0.33
N LEU A 24 -14.72 0.58 0.69
CA LEU A 24 -15.03 1.77 1.45
C LEU A 24 -15.02 2.97 0.50
N THR A 25 -16.12 3.73 0.46
CA THR A 25 -16.29 4.84 -0.49
C THR A 25 -16.76 6.12 0.21
N PRO A 26 -16.07 7.27 0.07
CA PRO A 26 -16.52 8.53 0.64
C PRO A 26 -17.87 8.97 0.05
N ARG A 27 -18.81 9.43 0.90
CA ARG A 27 -20.13 9.90 0.45
C ARG A 27 -20.06 11.28 -0.22
N ALA A 28 -19.32 12.21 0.37
CA ALA A 28 -19.33 13.63 -0.03
C ALA A 28 -18.43 13.98 -1.23
N ALA A 29 -17.81 12.99 -1.88
CA ALA A 29 -16.80 13.26 -2.90
C ALA A 29 -17.38 13.59 -4.29
N LYS A 30 -16.85 14.64 -4.93
CA LYS A 30 -17.13 15.00 -6.32
C LYS A 30 -15.99 14.52 -7.23
N GLY A 31 -16.33 13.99 -8.41
CA GLY A 31 -15.35 13.54 -9.40
C GLY A 31 -14.69 12.19 -9.10
N ARG A 32 -13.57 11.94 -9.80
CA ARG A 32 -12.74 10.73 -9.61
C ARG A 32 -11.76 10.93 -8.46
N LEU A 33 -11.64 9.91 -7.61
CA LEU A 33 -10.83 9.93 -6.39
C LEU A 33 -9.58 9.05 -6.52
N PRO A 34 -8.50 9.38 -5.80
CA PRO A 34 -7.43 8.41 -5.59
C PRO A 34 -7.97 7.18 -4.85
N ALA A 35 -7.32 6.04 -5.05
CA ALA A 35 -7.69 4.79 -4.40
C ALA A 35 -6.50 4.12 -3.72
N VAL A 36 -6.76 3.39 -2.65
CA VAL A 36 -5.74 2.60 -1.94
C VAL A 36 -6.26 1.18 -1.71
N VAL A 37 -5.42 0.19 -2.03
CA VAL A 37 -5.65 -1.20 -1.61
C VAL A 37 -4.98 -1.41 -0.25
N VAL A 38 -5.74 -1.84 0.75
CA VAL A 38 -5.25 -2.11 2.11
C VAL A 38 -5.17 -3.61 2.33
N PHE A 39 -3.94 -4.13 2.30
CA PHE A 39 -3.65 -5.53 2.59
C PHE A 39 -3.60 -5.73 4.11
N HIS A 40 -4.45 -6.60 4.63
CA HIS A 40 -4.61 -6.76 6.08
C HIS A 40 -3.47 -7.59 6.71
N PRO A 41 -3.14 -7.36 8.00
CA PRO A 41 -2.27 -8.24 8.75
C PRO A 41 -2.93 -9.60 9.01
N THR A 42 -2.14 -10.57 9.50
CA THR A 42 -2.66 -11.85 9.98
C THR A 42 -3.36 -11.67 11.33
N THR A 43 -4.69 -11.51 11.31
CA THR A 43 -5.52 -11.42 12.52
C THR A 43 -6.84 -12.17 12.30
N PRO A 44 -7.54 -12.58 13.37
CA PRO A 44 -8.85 -13.21 13.23
C PRO A 44 -9.89 -12.36 12.50
N LEU A 45 -9.67 -11.04 12.42
CA LEU A 45 -10.60 -10.09 11.80
C LEU A 45 -10.24 -9.71 10.37
N GLN A 46 -9.01 -9.97 9.92
CA GLN A 46 -8.63 -9.91 8.50
C GLN A 46 -9.08 -8.58 7.82
N ALA A 47 -9.70 -8.67 6.63
CA ALA A 47 -10.30 -7.56 5.91
C ALA A 47 -11.40 -6.82 6.71
N LYS A 48 -12.18 -7.53 7.52
CA LYS A 48 -13.25 -6.96 8.37
C LYS A 48 -12.66 -6.01 9.42
N GLY A 49 -11.51 -6.36 9.99
CA GLY A 49 -10.80 -5.56 10.99
C GLY A 49 -10.34 -4.23 10.41
N VAL A 50 -9.56 -4.26 9.32
CA VAL A 50 -9.05 -3.03 8.68
C VAL A 50 -10.16 -2.15 8.10
N ALA A 51 -11.31 -2.74 7.75
CA ALA A 51 -12.52 -2.03 7.32
C ALA A 51 -13.32 -1.39 8.48
N GLY A 52 -12.92 -1.63 9.74
CA GLY A 52 -13.60 -1.11 10.94
C GLY A 52 -15.03 -1.62 11.09
N LEU A 53 -15.25 -2.89 10.78
CA LEU A 53 -16.53 -3.60 10.96
C LEU A 53 -16.57 -4.47 12.23
N ALA A 54 -15.53 -4.41 13.04
CA ALA A 54 -15.39 -5.11 14.31
C ALA A 54 -14.99 -4.09 15.38
N ALA A 55 -15.88 -3.83 16.32
CA ALA A 55 -15.71 -2.80 17.36
C ALA A 55 -14.61 -3.18 18.37
N GLU A 56 -14.40 -4.48 18.53
CA GLU A 56 -13.36 -5.10 19.34
C GLU A 56 -11.94 -4.95 18.74
N TYR A 57 -11.84 -4.55 17.47
CA TYR A 57 -10.55 -4.29 16.84
C TYR A 57 -10.08 -2.89 17.16
N ASP A 58 -8.85 -2.77 17.65
CA ASP A 58 -8.23 -1.48 17.93
C ASP A 58 -8.34 -0.54 16.72
N ARG A 59 -8.78 0.70 16.97
CA ARG A 59 -8.93 1.74 15.95
C ARG A 59 -7.62 2.10 15.26
N GLU A 60 -6.48 1.87 15.91
CA GLU A 60 -5.16 1.98 15.28
C GLU A 60 -5.04 1.06 14.05
N LYS A 61 -5.71 -0.09 14.09
CA LYS A 61 -5.69 -1.12 13.04
C LYS A 61 -6.83 -0.95 12.02
N TRP A 62 -7.56 0.17 12.04
CA TRP A 62 -8.62 0.45 11.06
C TRP A 62 -8.08 1.22 9.85
N GLN A 63 -6.96 0.78 9.25
CA GLN A 63 -6.29 1.55 8.20
C GLN A 63 -7.23 1.89 7.02
N GLY A 64 -8.18 1.00 6.71
CA GLY A 64 -9.18 1.28 5.68
C GLY A 64 -10.13 2.43 6.03
N VAL A 65 -10.56 2.52 7.29
CA VAL A 65 -11.39 3.64 7.79
C VAL A 65 -10.61 4.94 7.80
N GLN A 66 -9.37 4.89 8.27
CA GLN A 66 -8.49 6.05 8.35
C GLN A 66 -8.29 6.67 6.95
N LEU A 67 -8.04 5.84 5.93
CA LEU A 67 -7.86 6.30 4.55
C LEU A 67 -9.15 6.76 3.88
N VAL A 68 -10.30 6.09 4.07
CA VAL A 68 -11.55 6.55 3.46
C VAL A 68 -11.98 7.91 4.02
N GLN A 69 -11.73 8.17 5.31
CA GLN A 69 -11.97 9.48 5.93
C GLN A 69 -11.06 10.57 5.36
N ARG A 70 -9.91 10.20 4.78
CA ARG A 70 -9.01 11.12 4.06
C ARG A 70 -9.39 11.34 2.59
N GLY A 71 -10.49 10.77 2.12
CA GLY A 71 -11.00 10.96 0.76
C GLY A 71 -10.52 9.94 -0.26
N TYR A 72 -9.94 8.82 0.15
CA TYR A 72 -9.61 7.70 -0.74
C TYR A 72 -10.81 6.78 -0.96
N ILE A 73 -10.93 6.18 -2.14
CA ILE A 73 -11.67 4.93 -2.30
C ILE A 73 -10.75 3.82 -1.79
N VAL A 74 -11.23 3.00 -0.85
CA VAL A 74 -10.37 2.01 -0.20
C VAL A 74 -10.91 0.62 -0.43
N TRP A 75 -10.05 -0.28 -0.88
CA TRP A 75 -10.36 -1.69 -1.07
C TRP A 75 -9.57 -2.53 -0.07
N CYS A 76 -10.27 -3.29 0.77
CA CYS A 76 -9.68 -4.20 1.75
C CYS A 76 -9.95 -5.65 1.31
N PRO A 77 -9.13 -6.26 0.43
CA PRO A 77 -9.30 -7.64 0.02
C PRO A 77 -8.92 -8.61 1.15
N ARG A 78 -9.57 -9.77 1.16
CA ARG A 78 -9.10 -10.95 1.88
C ARG A 78 -7.82 -11.47 1.23
N ASN A 79 -6.83 -11.80 2.06
CA ASN A 79 -5.63 -12.51 1.62
C ASN A 79 -5.93 -14.01 1.44
N TYR A 80 -5.30 -14.68 0.46
CA TYR A 80 -5.59 -16.07 0.12
C TYR A 80 -5.35 -17.05 1.28
N ILE A 81 -4.44 -16.75 2.22
CA ILE A 81 -4.18 -17.63 3.37
C ILE A 81 -5.42 -17.78 4.26
N GLU A 82 -6.33 -16.81 4.21
CA GLU A 82 -7.57 -16.77 4.98
C GLU A 82 -8.76 -17.39 4.23
N THR A 83 -8.51 -18.11 3.13
CA THR A 83 -9.58 -18.83 2.41
C THR A 83 -10.13 -19.95 3.30
N ALA A 84 -11.46 -20.02 3.44
CA ALA A 84 -12.10 -21.01 4.30
C ALA A 84 -11.82 -22.47 3.87
N GLY A 85 -11.99 -23.38 4.82
CA GLY A 85 -11.93 -24.84 4.60
C GLY A 85 -10.56 -25.48 4.80
N THR A 86 -9.52 -24.72 5.14
CA THR A 86 -8.23 -25.25 5.63
C THR A 86 -7.41 -24.13 6.30
N ASN A 87 -6.27 -24.46 6.90
CA ASN A 87 -5.36 -23.49 7.51
C ASN A 87 -4.44 -22.84 6.46
N TRP A 88 -3.57 -21.92 6.89
CA TRP A 88 -2.67 -21.18 5.99
C TRP A 88 -1.78 -22.09 5.12
N ALA A 89 -1.22 -23.15 5.70
CA ALA A 89 -0.40 -24.12 4.98
C ALA A 89 -1.22 -24.92 3.96
N GLY A 90 -2.45 -25.30 4.31
CA GLY A 90 -3.37 -25.96 3.39
C GLY A 90 -3.79 -25.05 2.24
N ASN A 91 -3.97 -23.75 2.47
CA ASN A 91 -4.24 -22.79 1.40
C ASN A 91 -3.04 -22.61 0.48
N ALA A 92 -1.82 -22.57 1.02
CA ALA A 92 -0.61 -22.61 0.22
C ALA A 92 -0.47 -23.91 -0.59
N ALA A 93 -0.88 -25.06 -0.03
CA ALA A 93 -0.91 -26.33 -0.75
C ALA A 93 -1.95 -26.32 -1.89
N ARG A 94 -3.13 -25.72 -1.70
CA ARG A 94 -4.14 -25.53 -2.75
C ARG A 94 -3.61 -24.69 -3.91
N VAL A 95 -2.90 -23.59 -3.61
CA VAL A 95 -2.22 -22.77 -4.63
C VAL A 95 -1.23 -23.62 -5.43
N ARG A 96 -0.35 -24.36 -4.75
CA ARG A 96 0.66 -25.20 -5.40
C ARG A 96 0.06 -26.35 -6.21
N ALA A 97 -1.03 -26.96 -5.75
CA ALA A 97 -1.72 -28.01 -6.47
C ALA A 97 -2.33 -27.50 -7.79
N ARG A 98 -2.87 -26.27 -7.77
CA ARG A 98 -3.41 -25.62 -8.97
C ARG A 98 -2.32 -25.06 -9.89
N HIS A 99 -1.25 -24.52 -9.29
CA HIS A 99 -0.13 -23.87 -9.96
C HIS A 99 1.20 -24.40 -9.41
N PRO A 100 1.74 -25.52 -9.93
CA PRO A 100 2.92 -26.18 -9.37
C PRO A 100 4.20 -25.32 -9.30
N ARG A 101 4.29 -24.28 -10.14
CA ARG A 101 5.43 -23.35 -10.18
C ARG A 101 5.23 -22.10 -9.32
N TRP A 102 4.06 -21.92 -8.72
CA TRP A 102 3.78 -20.75 -7.90
C TRP A 102 4.26 -20.97 -6.47
N THR A 103 4.78 -19.90 -5.90
CA THR A 103 4.92 -19.78 -4.45
C THR A 103 3.66 -19.14 -3.87
N GLY A 104 3.52 -19.16 -2.55
CA GLY A 104 2.45 -18.42 -1.90
C GLY A 104 2.57 -16.90 -2.11
N MET A 105 3.80 -16.39 -2.21
CA MET A 105 4.05 -14.99 -2.57
C MET A 105 3.63 -14.68 -4.01
N THR A 106 3.82 -15.62 -4.95
CA THR A 106 3.31 -15.48 -6.33
C THR A 106 1.78 -15.30 -6.32
N ARG A 107 1.08 -16.04 -5.46
CA ARG A 107 -0.36 -15.87 -5.31
C ARG A 107 -0.75 -14.51 -4.75
N MET A 108 -0.03 -13.99 -3.75
CA MET A 108 -0.27 -12.63 -3.22
C MET A 108 -0.04 -11.56 -4.30
N VAL A 109 1.02 -11.68 -5.10
CA VAL A 109 1.24 -10.78 -6.24
C VAL A 109 0.08 -10.84 -7.23
N TRP A 110 -0.39 -12.04 -7.56
CA TRP A 110 -1.54 -12.20 -8.45
C TRP A 110 -2.81 -11.57 -7.88
N ASP A 111 -3.09 -11.77 -6.60
CA ASP A 111 -4.24 -11.15 -5.92
C ASP A 111 -4.12 -9.62 -5.88
N ALA A 112 -2.93 -9.06 -5.69
CA ALA A 112 -2.68 -7.63 -5.79
C ALA A 112 -2.93 -7.08 -7.21
N ILE A 113 -2.51 -7.80 -8.26
CA ILE A 113 -2.82 -7.43 -9.67
C ILE A 113 -4.34 -7.45 -9.89
N ARG A 114 -5.04 -8.47 -9.40
CA ARG A 114 -6.51 -8.57 -9.51
C ARG A 114 -7.23 -7.51 -8.68
N ALA A 115 -6.69 -7.13 -7.53
CA ALA A 115 -7.20 -6.01 -6.75
C ALA A 115 -7.05 -4.68 -7.51
N ALA A 116 -5.91 -4.47 -8.20
CA ALA A 116 -5.73 -3.32 -9.06
C ALA A 116 -6.71 -3.32 -10.25
N ASP A 117 -6.96 -4.47 -10.89
CA ASP A 117 -8.00 -4.59 -11.94
C ASP A 117 -9.37 -4.17 -11.41
N PHE A 118 -9.80 -4.75 -10.30
CA PHE A 118 -11.08 -4.47 -9.68
C PHE A 118 -11.21 -2.98 -9.34
N VAL A 119 -10.28 -2.43 -8.56
CA VAL A 119 -10.35 -1.04 -8.09
C VAL A 119 -10.31 -0.06 -9.26
N THR A 120 -9.44 -0.29 -10.24
CA THR A 120 -9.35 0.61 -11.39
C THR A 120 -10.56 0.50 -12.31
N SER A 121 -11.33 -0.59 -12.28
CA SER A 121 -12.58 -0.72 -13.04
C SER A 121 -13.69 0.23 -12.55
N LEU A 122 -13.63 0.67 -11.29
CA LEU A 122 -14.70 1.47 -10.66
C LEU A 122 -14.77 2.88 -11.30
N PRO A 123 -15.98 3.37 -11.66
CA PRO A 123 -16.14 4.64 -12.39
C PRO A 123 -15.66 5.87 -11.61
N ARG A 124 -15.67 5.80 -10.27
CA ARG A 124 -15.25 6.89 -9.37
C ARG A 124 -13.76 6.87 -9.03
N VAL A 125 -12.98 5.92 -9.53
CA VAL A 125 -11.54 5.84 -9.27
C VAL A 125 -10.75 6.57 -10.35
N ASP A 126 -9.81 7.42 -9.95
CA ASP A 126 -8.75 7.90 -10.83
C ASP A 126 -7.68 6.83 -10.95
N ARG A 127 -7.69 6.13 -12.09
CA ARG A 127 -6.76 5.03 -12.40
C ARG A 127 -5.28 5.45 -12.33
N LYS A 128 -4.96 6.74 -12.41
CA LYS A 128 -3.58 7.25 -12.31
C LYS A 128 -3.12 7.45 -10.86
N ARG A 129 -3.99 7.24 -9.88
CA ARG A 129 -3.77 7.54 -8.45
C ARG A 129 -4.16 6.35 -7.57
N LEU A 130 -3.63 5.18 -7.91
CA LEU A 130 -3.75 3.97 -7.12
C LEU A 130 -2.52 3.81 -6.22
N GLY A 131 -2.73 3.55 -4.93
CA GLY A 131 -1.68 3.15 -4.00
C GLY A 131 -2.01 1.86 -3.27
N CYS A 132 -1.06 1.39 -2.45
CA CYS A 132 -1.28 0.27 -1.55
C CYS A 132 -0.66 0.53 -0.17
N LEU A 133 -1.25 -0.09 0.84
CA LEU A 133 -0.78 -0.03 2.22
C LEU A 133 -0.98 -1.39 2.87
N GLY A 134 -0.05 -1.80 3.71
CA GLY A 134 -0.19 -3.04 4.46
C GLY A 134 0.70 -3.09 5.68
N HIS A 135 0.24 -3.83 6.68
CA HIS A 135 0.96 -4.07 7.94
C HIS A 135 1.19 -5.57 8.13
N SER A 136 2.37 -5.96 8.63
CA SER A 136 2.73 -7.37 8.84
C SER A 136 2.65 -8.20 7.55
N LEU A 137 1.76 -9.19 7.48
CA LEU A 137 1.40 -9.93 6.24
C LEU A 137 1.21 -8.98 5.05
N GLY A 138 0.43 -7.92 5.24
CA GLY A 138 0.16 -6.93 4.22
C GLY A 138 1.38 -6.09 3.84
N GLY A 139 2.35 -5.90 4.75
CA GLY A 139 3.59 -5.20 4.44
C GLY A 139 4.45 -5.97 3.43
N LYS A 140 4.54 -7.30 3.61
CA LYS A 140 5.17 -8.21 2.64
C LYS A 140 4.48 -8.14 1.28
N GLU A 141 3.15 -8.15 1.28
CA GLU A 141 2.35 -8.06 0.07
C GLU A 141 2.56 -6.71 -0.64
N VAL A 142 2.66 -5.59 0.09
CA VAL A 142 2.98 -4.27 -0.48
C VAL A 142 4.34 -4.27 -1.17
N LEU A 143 5.39 -4.82 -0.57
CA LEU A 143 6.72 -4.86 -1.19
C LEU A 143 6.67 -5.52 -2.59
N PHE A 144 6.01 -6.67 -2.68
CA PHE A 144 5.92 -7.43 -3.93
C PHE A 144 4.89 -6.86 -4.90
N ALA A 145 3.76 -6.33 -4.42
CA ALA A 145 2.80 -5.60 -5.25
C ALA A 145 3.46 -4.37 -5.89
N MET A 146 4.26 -3.63 -5.13
CA MET A 146 5.02 -2.51 -5.66
C MET A 146 6.07 -2.97 -6.66
N ALA A 147 6.75 -4.10 -6.48
CA ALA A 147 7.70 -4.59 -7.48
C ALA A 147 7.02 -5.00 -8.81
N PHE A 148 5.90 -5.72 -8.75
CA PHE A 148 5.36 -6.45 -9.92
C PHE A 148 4.07 -5.87 -10.53
N GLU A 149 3.42 -4.90 -9.89
CA GLU A 149 2.21 -4.25 -10.41
C GLU A 149 2.44 -2.73 -10.61
N PRO A 150 2.71 -2.27 -11.86
CA PRO A 150 3.11 -0.89 -12.15
C PRO A 150 2.01 0.17 -11.91
N ARG A 151 0.74 -0.25 -11.76
CA ARG A 151 -0.38 0.67 -11.50
C ARG A 151 -0.35 1.25 -10.09
N TYR A 152 0.22 0.55 -9.12
CA TYR A 152 0.44 1.12 -7.79
C TYR A 152 1.53 2.19 -7.86
N ARG A 153 1.18 3.44 -7.56
CA ARG A 153 2.06 4.63 -7.67
C ARG A 153 2.75 4.98 -6.36
N ALA A 154 2.17 4.55 -5.24
CA ALA A 154 2.71 4.71 -3.90
C ALA A 154 2.39 3.48 -3.04
N GLY A 155 3.38 2.97 -2.31
CA GLY A 155 3.24 1.84 -1.40
C GLY A 155 3.76 2.17 -0.01
N VAL A 156 3.03 1.75 1.03
CA VAL A 156 3.47 1.83 2.42
C VAL A 156 3.52 0.42 3.02
N SER A 157 4.73 -0.08 3.27
CA SER A 157 4.97 -1.35 3.95
C SER A 157 5.28 -1.08 5.41
N SER A 158 4.50 -1.64 6.33
CA SER A 158 4.72 -1.50 7.77
C SER A 158 4.98 -2.84 8.42
N GLU A 159 6.11 -2.98 9.13
CA GLU A 159 6.47 -4.16 9.91
C GLU A 159 6.32 -5.48 9.12
N GLY A 160 6.74 -5.48 7.86
CA GLY A 160 6.71 -6.66 6.99
C GLY A 160 7.92 -7.57 7.18
N GLY A 161 9.00 -7.03 7.76
CA GLY A 161 10.32 -7.63 7.79
C GLY A 161 10.94 -7.60 6.41
N ILE A 162 11.49 -6.46 5.98
CA ILE A 162 12.08 -6.25 4.67
C ILE A 162 13.16 -7.28 4.37
N GLY A 163 14.00 -7.66 5.34
CA GLY A 163 14.98 -8.72 5.14
C GLY A 163 14.37 -10.11 5.11
N LEU A 164 14.87 -10.99 4.25
CA LEU A 164 14.43 -12.39 4.20
C LEU A 164 14.64 -13.15 5.52
N LYS A 165 15.54 -12.66 6.38
CA LYS A 165 15.81 -13.19 7.74
C LYS A 165 15.11 -12.41 8.87
N PHE A 166 14.39 -11.34 8.55
CA PHE A 166 13.76 -10.47 9.56
C PHE A 166 12.43 -11.06 10.04
N SER A 167 11.82 -11.92 9.24
CA SER A 167 10.57 -12.59 9.58
C SER A 167 10.47 -13.95 8.87
N ASN A 168 9.32 -14.60 8.98
CA ASN A 168 9.05 -15.97 8.51
C ASN A 168 8.88 -16.14 6.98
N TRP A 169 9.75 -15.55 6.15
CA TRP A 169 9.65 -15.62 4.68
C TRP A 169 9.73 -17.05 4.10
N GLU A 170 10.28 -17.99 4.86
CA GLU A 170 10.38 -19.41 4.53
C GLU A 170 9.06 -20.16 4.71
N ALA A 171 8.04 -19.53 5.30
CA ALA A 171 6.75 -20.17 5.48
C ALA A 171 6.15 -20.59 4.12
N PRO A 172 5.42 -21.71 4.04
CA PRO A 172 4.94 -22.25 2.77
C PRO A 172 3.96 -21.32 2.05
N TRP A 173 3.32 -20.39 2.76
CA TRP A 173 2.45 -19.36 2.20
C TRP A 173 3.18 -18.11 1.68
N TYR A 174 4.50 -18.08 1.76
CA TYR A 174 5.36 -17.10 1.10
C TYR A 174 6.26 -17.83 0.08
N PHE A 175 7.56 -17.98 0.36
CA PHE A 175 8.51 -18.62 -0.56
C PHE A 175 8.76 -20.09 -0.27
N GLY A 176 8.46 -20.58 0.93
CA GLY A 176 8.91 -21.91 1.35
C GLY A 176 10.42 -21.96 1.62
N ARG A 177 10.94 -23.15 1.93
CA ARG A 177 12.36 -23.37 2.27
C ARG A 177 13.36 -23.12 1.13
N GLN A 178 12.89 -22.77 -0.08
CA GLN A 178 13.79 -22.52 -1.21
C GLN A 178 14.75 -21.35 -0.98
N ILE A 179 14.31 -20.33 -0.22
CA ILE A 179 15.16 -19.17 0.15
C ILE A 179 16.22 -19.53 1.19
N GLN A 180 16.17 -20.73 1.76
CA GLN A 180 17.14 -21.25 2.72
C GLN A 180 18.13 -22.24 2.07
N GLN A 181 17.97 -22.55 0.78
CA GLN A 181 18.83 -23.49 0.08
C GLN A 181 20.24 -22.91 -0.10
N PRO A 182 21.30 -23.73 0.02
CA PRO A 182 22.65 -23.31 -0.33
C PRO A 182 22.70 -22.71 -1.74
N GLY A 183 23.33 -21.55 -1.89
CA GLY A 183 23.44 -20.84 -3.17
C GLY A 183 22.31 -19.86 -3.50
N PHE A 184 21.28 -19.74 -2.64
CA PHE A 184 20.34 -18.61 -2.76
C PHE A 184 21.03 -17.31 -2.35
N GLN A 185 21.18 -16.38 -3.30
CA GLN A 185 21.96 -15.14 -3.15
C GLN A 185 21.12 -13.87 -3.37
N ARG A 186 19.78 -13.98 -3.28
CA ARG A 186 18.88 -12.84 -3.48
C ARG A 186 18.41 -12.27 -2.16
N GLU A 187 18.07 -10.99 -2.17
CA GLU A 187 17.54 -10.29 -1.01
C GLU A 187 16.54 -9.20 -1.43
N ASN A 188 15.62 -8.86 -0.54
CA ASN A 188 14.47 -8.02 -0.82
C ASN A 188 14.79 -6.54 -1.14
N HIS A 189 16.02 -6.07 -0.91
CA HIS A 189 16.44 -4.76 -1.42
C HIS A 189 16.45 -4.73 -2.96
N GLU A 190 16.77 -5.85 -3.62
CA GLU A 190 16.67 -5.98 -5.08
C GLU A 190 15.21 -5.88 -5.54
N VAL A 191 14.28 -6.47 -4.77
CA VAL A 191 12.84 -6.38 -5.02
C VAL A 191 12.33 -4.96 -4.82
N LEU A 192 12.76 -4.29 -3.75
CA LEU A 192 12.46 -2.87 -3.50
C LEU A 192 12.97 -1.99 -4.66
N ALA A 193 14.14 -2.26 -5.21
CA ALA A 193 14.68 -1.51 -6.33
C ALA A 193 13.79 -1.61 -7.60
N LEU A 194 13.04 -2.71 -7.80
CA LEU A 194 12.07 -2.85 -8.90
C LEU A 194 10.85 -1.93 -8.75
N ALA A 195 10.56 -1.43 -7.53
CA ALA A 195 9.52 -0.44 -7.33
C ALA A 195 9.90 0.94 -7.89
N ALA A 196 11.19 1.23 -8.07
CA ALA A 196 11.68 2.50 -8.60
C ALA A 196 11.09 2.79 -10.00
N PRO A 197 10.77 4.06 -10.33
CA PRO A 197 10.90 5.26 -9.52
C PRO A 197 9.69 5.55 -8.61
N ARG A 198 8.79 4.59 -8.40
CA ARG A 198 7.52 4.81 -7.70
C ARG A 198 7.72 4.93 -6.20
N ALA A 199 6.79 5.60 -5.54
CA ALA A 199 6.93 5.97 -4.14
C ALA A 199 6.81 4.75 -3.23
N PHE A 200 7.79 4.54 -2.36
CA PHE A 200 7.79 3.48 -1.36
C PHE A 200 8.24 4.02 0.00
N LEU A 201 7.46 3.70 1.04
CA LEU A 201 7.78 4.01 2.42
C LEU A 201 7.81 2.71 3.24
N LEU A 202 8.93 2.47 3.92
CA LEU A 202 9.04 1.43 4.95
C LEU A 202 8.82 2.03 6.33
N LEU A 203 7.91 1.45 7.10
CA LEU A 203 7.66 1.79 8.50
C LEU A 203 8.13 0.63 9.38
N ALA A 204 9.18 0.89 10.17
CA ALA A 204 9.76 0.00 11.16
C ALA A 204 9.26 0.34 12.56
N GLY A 205 9.32 -0.63 13.47
CA GLY A 205 8.81 -0.52 14.83
C GLY A 205 9.58 -1.33 15.86
N ASP A 206 10.72 -1.94 15.52
CA ASP A 206 11.51 -2.83 16.37
C ASP A 206 10.84 -4.18 16.70
N SER A 207 9.99 -4.70 15.79
CA SER A 207 9.51 -6.09 15.89
C SER A 207 9.85 -6.91 14.65
N ALA A 208 9.29 -6.56 13.49
CA ALA A 208 9.61 -7.22 12.23
C ALA A 208 10.66 -6.42 11.45
N ASP A 209 10.54 -5.10 11.46
CA ASP A 209 11.53 -4.18 10.90
C ASP A 209 12.12 -3.32 12.02
N ASP A 210 13.42 -3.05 11.95
CA ASP A 210 14.17 -2.23 12.91
C ASP A 210 15.20 -1.34 12.20
N ASP A 211 16.16 -0.75 12.93
CA ASP A 211 17.21 0.10 12.37
C ASP A 211 18.09 -0.60 11.31
N ARG A 212 18.22 -1.94 11.36
CA ARG A 212 18.95 -2.70 10.32
C ARG A 212 18.24 -2.66 8.98
N SER A 213 16.95 -2.32 8.95
CA SER A 213 16.18 -2.11 7.72
C SER A 213 16.73 -0.93 6.90
N TRP A 214 17.41 0.02 7.53
CA TRP A 214 18.03 1.15 6.84
C TRP A 214 19.02 0.70 5.75
N GLU A 215 19.77 -0.38 5.99
CA GLU A 215 20.72 -0.92 4.99
C GLU A 215 20.02 -1.38 3.71
N PHE A 216 18.79 -1.88 3.80
CA PHE A 216 17.99 -2.28 2.65
C PHE A 216 17.52 -1.07 1.84
N ILE A 217 17.15 0.01 2.53
CA ILE A 217 16.77 1.28 1.92
C ILE A 217 17.97 1.87 1.19
N GLN A 218 19.14 1.87 1.84
CA GLN A 218 20.39 2.36 1.26
C GLN A 218 20.84 1.51 0.07
N ALA A 219 20.65 0.19 0.09
CA ALA A 219 20.98 -0.68 -1.03
C ALA A 219 20.06 -0.45 -2.26
N ALA A 220 18.79 -0.05 -2.05
CA ALA A 220 17.88 0.28 -3.15
C ALA A 220 18.02 1.73 -3.67
N ARG A 221 18.51 2.65 -2.83
CA ARG A 221 18.64 4.08 -3.12
C ARG A 221 19.39 4.41 -4.43
N PRO A 222 20.50 3.76 -4.81
CA PRO A 222 21.20 4.06 -6.06
C PRO A 222 20.32 3.93 -7.31
N VAL A 223 19.38 2.97 -7.35
CA VAL A 223 18.43 2.82 -8.47
C VAL A 223 17.42 3.97 -8.49
N TYR A 224 16.94 4.39 -7.31
CA TYR A 224 16.08 5.57 -7.20
C TYR A 224 16.80 6.87 -7.59
N GLU A 225 18.07 7.03 -7.23
CA GLU A 225 18.90 8.18 -7.60
C GLU A 225 19.16 8.22 -9.11
N LEU A 226 19.51 7.09 -9.71
CA LEU A 226 19.70 6.95 -11.17
C LEU A 226 18.45 7.40 -11.94
N LEU A 227 17.25 7.12 -11.40
CA LEU A 227 15.98 7.48 -12.00
C LEU A 227 15.46 8.87 -11.57
N GLY A 228 16.28 9.68 -10.89
CA GLY A 228 15.91 11.03 -10.44
C GLY A 228 14.81 11.06 -9.38
N ALA A 229 14.61 9.96 -8.66
CA ALA A 229 13.48 9.72 -7.78
C ALA A 229 13.87 9.46 -6.32
N ALA A 230 15.08 9.86 -5.89
CA ALA A 230 15.58 9.61 -4.52
C ALA A 230 14.59 10.01 -3.40
N ARG A 231 13.79 11.07 -3.61
CA ARG A 231 12.76 11.55 -2.66
C ARG A 231 11.51 10.67 -2.57
N ASN A 232 11.37 9.69 -3.46
CA ASN A 232 10.25 8.75 -3.48
C ASN A 232 10.53 7.50 -2.62
N LEU A 233 11.73 7.37 -2.05
CA LEU A 233 12.07 6.28 -1.14
C LEU A 233 12.20 6.83 0.29
N GLY A 234 11.37 6.31 1.20
CA GLY A 234 11.31 6.76 2.59
C GLY A 234 11.44 5.63 3.58
N TRP A 235 11.86 5.98 4.80
CA TRP A 235 11.97 5.08 5.94
C TRP A 235 11.68 5.85 7.24
N LEU A 236 11.02 5.19 8.18
CA LEU A 236 10.79 5.68 9.54
C LEU A 236 10.79 4.48 10.49
N ASN A 237 11.58 4.53 11.55
CA ASN A 237 11.43 3.62 12.70
C ASN A 237 10.75 4.36 13.85
N HIS A 238 9.61 3.84 14.31
CA HIS A 238 8.82 4.45 15.37
C HIS A 238 9.05 3.80 16.75
N HIS A 239 9.86 2.74 16.84
CA HIS A 239 10.30 2.11 18.10
C HIS A 239 9.17 1.69 19.08
N GLN A 240 8.00 1.28 18.59
CA GLN A 240 6.83 0.95 19.44
C GLN A 240 6.32 -0.50 19.24
N GLY A 241 7.21 -1.40 18.86
CA GLY A 241 6.93 -2.80 18.55
C GLY A 241 6.09 -3.00 17.31
N HIS A 242 5.41 -4.15 17.25
CA HIS A 242 4.58 -4.60 16.12
C HIS A 242 3.23 -3.87 16.00
N ARG A 243 3.24 -2.54 16.13
CA ARG A 243 2.05 -1.68 16.14
C ARG A 243 2.00 -0.81 14.89
N TYR A 244 0.81 -0.38 14.52
CA TYR A 244 0.62 0.70 13.55
C TYR A 244 0.40 2.01 14.31
N ALA A 245 1.47 2.46 14.98
CA ALA A 245 1.42 3.57 15.94
C ALA A 245 0.95 4.89 15.30
N PRO A 246 0.40 5.84 16.08
CA PRO A 246 -0.08 7.13 15.55
C PRO A 246 0.93 7.89 14.69
N GLU A 247 2.21 7.84 15.05
CA GLU A 247 3.30 8.44 14.26
C GLU A 247 3.50 7.75 12.92
N ALA A 248 3.58 6.41 12.91
CA ALA A 248 3.66 5.60 11.70
C ALA A 248 2.46 5.85 10.77
N ARG A 249 1.27 5.95 11.36
CA ARG A 249 0.04 6.32 10.65
C ARG A 249 0.14 7.71 10.03
N ALA A 250 0.58 8.73 10.78
CA ALA A 250 0.71 10.09 10.28
C ALA A 250 1.69 10.15 9.11
N ALA A 251 2.83 9.46 9.20
CA ALA A 251 3.81 9.36 8.13
C ALA A 251 3.24 8.67 6.88
N ALA A 252 2.55 7.54 7.04
CA ALA A 252 1.89 6.85 5.93
C ALA A 252 0.86 7.72 5.22
N GLU A 253 0.00 8.38 6.00
CA GLU A 253 -1.06 9.24 5.48
C GLU A 253 -0.50 10.45 4.73
N ALA A 254 0.54 11.10 5.27
CA ALA A 254 1.23 12.21 4.62
C ALA A 254 1.92 11.76 3.32
N PHE A 255 2.59 10.61 3.35
CA PHE A 255 3.27 10.04 2.18
C PHE A 255 2.29 9.70 1.05
N LEU A 256 1.20 8.99 1.37
CA LEU A 256 0.16 8.68 0.38
C LEU A 256 -0.47 9.95 -0.19
N ASP A 257 -0.77 10.94 0.65
CA ASP A 257 -1.33 12.22 0.21
C ASP A 257 -0.38 12.95 -0.75
N GLN A 258 0.90 13.03 -0.43
CA GLN A 258 1.92 13.65 -1.27
C GLN A 258 1.99 13.04 -2.67
N HIS A 259 1.82 11.72 -2.79
CA HIS A 259 2.02 10.99 -4.04
C HIS A 259 0.73 10.70 -4.83
N LEU A 260 -0.42 10.65 -4.16
CA LEU A 260 -1.69 10.25 -4.79
C LEU A 260 -2.69 11.40 -4.90
N LYS A 261 -2.66 12.39 -4.01
CA LYS A 261 -3.62 13.50 -4.12
C LYS A 261 -3.20 14.51 -5.20
N PRO A 262 -4.15 15.18 -5.86
CA PRO A 262 -3.82 16.32 -6.71
C PRO A 262 -3.08 17.36 -5.89
N ARG A 263 -1.94 17.84 -6.40
CA ARG A 263 -1.29 19.03 -5.85
C ARG A 263 -2.26 20.22 -5.99
N PRO A 264 -2.36 21.11 -4.98
CA PRO A 264 -3.03 22.38 -5.14
C PRO A 264 -2.49 23.07 -6.39
N ARG A 265 -3.37 23.58 -7.27
CA ARG A 265 -2.92 24.50 -8.30
C ARG A 265 -2.43 25.74 -7.59
N GLU A 266 -1.14 26.08 -7.71
CA GLU A 266 -0.69 27.41 -7.35
C GLU A 266 -1.38 28.38 -8.32
N HIS A 267 -2.37 29.12 -7.83
CA HIS A 267 -2.90 30.26 -8.56
C HIS A 267 -1.82 31.34 -8.55
N PHE A 268 -1.02 31.38 -9.62
CA PHE A 268 -0.28 32.59 -9.97
C PHE A 268 -1.28 33.62 -10.50
N ASP A 269 -2.02 34.26 -9.59
CA ASP A 269 -2.65 35.54 -9.90
C ASP A 269 -1.53 36.56 -10.04
N ARG A 270 -0.93 36.65 -11.23
CA ARG A 270 -0.20 37.86 -11.62
C ARG A 270 -1.24 38.97 -11.74
N ALA A 271 -1.41 39.74 -10.67
CA ALA A 271 -2.04 41.05 -10.77
C ALA A 271 -1.30 41.86 -11.86
N PRO A 272 -1.99 42.48 -12.82
CA PRO A 272 -1.33 43.37 -13.76
C PRO A 272 -0.72 44.54 -12.96
N PRO A 273 0.48 45.01 -13.33
CA PRO A 273 1.10 46.12 -12.62
C PRO A 273 0.18 47.35 -12.70
N GLY A 274 -0.26 47.81 -11.53
CA GLY A 274 -1.05 49.02 -11.40
C GLY A 274 -0.27 50.23 -11.88
N GLY A 275 -0.63 50.76 -13.04
CA GLY A 275 -0.21 52.08 -13.47
C GLY A 275 -0.97 53.15 -12.70
N LYS A 276 -0.33 53.75 -11.68
CA LYS A 276 -0.69 55.08 -11.19
C LYS A 276 0.54 55.98 -11.26
N GLY A 277 0.43 57.06 -12.03
CA GLY A 277 1.33 58.20 -12.07
C GLY A 277 1.13 58.94 -13.39
N GLY A 278 0.66 60.19 -13.46
CA GLY A 278 0.30 61.15 -12.43
C GLY A 278 -0.52 62.26 -13.07
N GLY A 279 -1.30 62.97 -12.27
CA GLY A 279 -1.97 64.19 -12.69
C GLY A 279 -1.10 65.44 -12.48
N ARG A 280 -1.55 66.51 -13.16
CA ARG A 280 -1.19 67.94 -13.09
C ARG A 280 -0.19 68.43 -14.15
N SER A 281 -0.65 69.29 -15.06
CA SER A 281 -0.71 70.74 -14.81
C SER A 281 -1.46 71.48 -15.93
N SER A 282 -2.36 72.37 -15.51
CA SER A 282 -2.93 73.48 -16.28
C SER A 282 -1.86 74.47 -16.75
N GLY A 283 -1.97 75.00 -17.97
CA GLY A 283 -1.21 76.19 -18.36
C GLY A 283 -1.23 76.53 -19.86
N ARG A 284 -2.16 77.44 -20.21
CA ARG A 284 -2.31 78.27 -21.43
C ARG A 284 -2.70 77.59 -22.73
#